data_AF-A0A0Z8ET46-F1
#
_entry.id   AF-A0A0Z8ET46-F1
#
_cell.length_a   1.000
_cell.length_b   1.000
_cell.length_c   1.000
_cell.angle_alpha   90.00
_cell.angle_beta   90.00
_cell.angle_gamma   90.00
#
_symmetry.space_group_name_H-M   'P 1'
#
loop_
_entity.id
_entity.type
_entity.pdbx_description
1 polymer ?
#
loop_
_entity_poly.entity_id
_entity_poly.type
_entity_poly.pdbx_seq_one_letter_code
_entity_poly.pdbx_strand_id
1 'polypeptide(L)'
;MQYKHLLFDLDHTLLDFSRGEEVALTQFLTAMEVEDIQAFKEVYRPLNQGMWKDLEKGNITKKELINTRFSRTFAHFGRQVDGREMALRYQEFIGRQGQIFTGADKLLQELTHRGYQIYAATNGVTYIQENRLLHSPIQSYFK
;
A
#
# COMPACT_ATOMS: atom_id res chain seq x y z
N MET A 1 -19.30 -28.82 -4.98
CA MET A 1 -19.71 -27.40 -4.86
C MET A 1 -18.85 -26.57 -5.80
N GLN A 2 -19.44 -25.69 -6.61
CA GLN A 2 -18.68 -24.70 -7.36
C GLN A 2 -18.75 -23.36 -6.63
N TYR A 3 -17.60 -22.72 -6.43
CA TYR A 3 -17.53 -21.37 -5.89
C TYR A 3 -18.17 -20.38 -6.87
N LYS A 4 -18.81 -19.33 -6.35
CA LYS A 4 -19.38 -18.22 -7.16
C LYS A 4 -18.67 -16.90 -6.91
N HIS A 5 -18.23 -16.68 -5.68
CA HIS A 5 -17.56 -15.46 -5.25
C HIS A 5 -16.12 -15.80 -4.88
N LEU A 6 -15.18 -15.02 -5.41
CA LEU A 6 -13.76 -15.14 -5.11
C LEU A 6 -13.31 -13.84 -4.44
N LEU A 7 -12.76 -13.98 -3.23
CA LEU A 7 -12.20 -12.87 -2.49
C LEU A 7 -10.68 -12.91 -2.67
N PHE A 8 -10.13 -11.84 -3.22
CA PHE A 8 -8.70 -11.66 -3.41
C PHE A 8 -8.18 -10.62 -2.44
N ASP A 9 -7.06 -10.94 -1.79
CA ASP A 9 -6.19 -9.88 -1.31
C ASP A 9 -5.62 -9.08 -2.49
N LEU A 10 -5.21 -7.84 -2.22
CA LEU A 10 -4.67 -6.94 -3.23
C LEU A 10 -3.16 -6.89 -3.17
N ASP A 11 -2.60 -6.49 -2.03
CA ASP A 11 -1.19 -6.17 -1.90
C ASP A 11 -0.36 -7.46 -1.86
N HIS A 12 0.70 -7.52 -2.67
CA HIS A 12 1.52 -8.73 -2.79
C HIS A 12 0.75 -9.96 -3.32
N THR A 13 -0.47 -9.78 -3.85
CA THR A 13 -1.27 -10.83 -4.48
C THR A 13 -1.60 -10.47 -5.93
N LEU A 14 -2.29 -9.34 -6.16
CA LEU A 14 -2.64 -8.84 -7.50
C LEU A 14 -1.89 -7.55 -7.82
N LEU A 15 -1.79 -6.64 -6.85
CA LEU A 15 -1.05 -5.40 -6.94
C LEU A 15 0.40 -5.60 -6.51
N ASP A 16 1.34 -5.09 -7.30
CA ASP A 16 2.75 -5.04 -6.98
C ASP A 16 3.01 -3.89 -6.00
N PHE A 17 2.73 -4.15 -4.71
CA PHE A 17 2.91 -3.18 -3.64
C PHE A 17 4.38 -2.76 -3.52
N SER A 18 5.34 -3.67 -3.67
CA SER A 18 6.77 -3.33 -3.56
C SER A 18 7.18 -2.29 -4.58
N ARG A 19 6.79 -2.48 -5.85
CA ARG A 19 7.07 -1.51 -6.92
C ARG A 19 6.32 -0.20 -6.71
N GLY A 20 5.05 -0.26 -6.30
CA GLY A 20 4.25 0.92 -6.00
C GLY A 20 4.83 1.74 -4.84
N GLU A 21 5.20 1.06 -3.75
CA GLU A 21 5.80 1.69 -2.57
C GLU A 21 7.12 2.37 -2.93
N GLU A 22 7.98 1.73 -3.73
CA GLU A 22 9.24 2.33 -4.17
C GLU A 22 9.03 3.65 -4.91
N VAL A 23 8.10 3.69 -5.87
CA VAL A 23 7.76 4.91 -6.62
C VAL A 23 7.15 5.97 -5.71
N ALA A 24 6.15 5.58 -4.90
CA ALA A 24 5.45 6.51 -4.02
C ALA A 24 6.38 7.11 -2.95
N LEU A 25 7.26 6.31 -2.35
CA LEU A 25 8.23 6.80 -1.38
C LEU A 25 9.21 7.76 -2.03
N THR A 26 9.74 7.47 -3.23
CA THR A 26 10.60 8.43 -3.94
C THR A 26 9.87 9.76 -4.13
N GLN A 27 8.67 9.73 -4.73
CA GLN A 27 7.91 10.95 -5.03
C GLN A 27 7.55 11.73 -3.77
N PHE A 28 7.10 11.05 -2.71
CA PHE A 28 6.79 11.64 -1.43
C PHE A 28 8.03 12.31 -0.80
N LEU A 29 9.16 11.61 -0.75
CA LEU A 29 10.37 12.11 -0.12
C LEU A 29 11.01 13.26 -0.90
N THR A 30 10.97 13.22 -2.25
CA THR A 30 11.33 14.36 -3.09
C THR A 30 10.44 15.56 -2.77
N ALA A 31 9.12 15.38 -2.66
CA ALA A 31 8.20 16.46 -2.32
C ALA A 31 8.42 17.00 -0.90
N MET A 32 8.95 16.19 0.01
CA MET A 32 9.32 16.62 1.37
C MET A 32 10.73 17.20 1.45
N GLU A 33 11.43 17.38 0.32
CA GLU A 33 12.80 17.91 0.24
C GLU A 33 13.79 17.09 1.08
N VAL A 34 13.65 15.75 1.05
CA VAL A 34 14.63 14.85 1.64
C VAL A 34 15.81 14.71 0.69
N GLU A 35 17.00 15.11 1.12
CA GLU A 35 18.23 15.07 0.33
C GLU A 35 18.66 13.63 0.00
N ASP A 36 18.83 12.79 1.03
CA ASP A 36 19.19 11.38 0.87
C ASP A 36 17.97 10.46 0.99
N ILE A 37 17.25 10.34 -0.12
CA ILE A 37 16.06 9.48 -0.25
C ILE A 37 16.41 8.02 0.01
N GLN A 38 17.59 7.57 -0.42
CA GLN A 38 17.97 6.16 -0.29
C GLN A 38 18.24 5.81 1.18
N ALA A 39 19.01 6.62 1.90
CA ALA A 39 19.21 6.45 3.33
C ALA A 39 17.89 6.50 4.10
N PHE A 40 16.98 7.41 3.73
CA PHE A 40 15.65 7.46 4.37
C PHE A 40 14.89 6.15 4.20
N LYS A 41 14.87 5.57 3.00
CA LYS A 41 14.17 4.31 2.71
C LYS A 41 14.77 3.13 3.47
N GLU A 42 16.10 3.10 3.62
CA GLU A 42 16.82 2.05 4.37
C GLU A 42 16.43 2.03 5.85
N VAL A 43 16.08 3.19 6.42
CA VAL A 43 15.55 3.29 7.80
C VAL A 43 14.05 3.05 7.83
N TYR A 44 13.30 3.63 6.88
CA TYR A 44 11.83 3.56 6.84
C TYR A 44 11.32 2.12 6.74
N ARG A 45 11.85 1.34 5.80
CA ARG A 45 11.34 -0.01 5.49
C ARG A 45 11.35 -0.96 6.69
N PRO A 46 12.50 -1.20 7.36
CA PRO A 46 12.53 -2.08 8.52
C PRO A 46 11.69 -1.54 9.69
N LEU A 47 11.64 -0.22 9.88
CA LEU A 47 10.81 0.41 10.91
C LEU A 47 9.32 0.16 10.64
N ASN A 48 8.83 0.47 9.43
CA ASN A 48 7.45 0.25 9.02
C ASN A 48 7.08 -1.24 9.09
N GLN A 49 7.96 -2.13 8.64
CA GLN A 49 7.75 -3.58 8.73
C GLN A 49 7.66 -4.06 10.19
N GLY A 50 8.51 -3.54 11.08
CA GLY A 50 8.44 -3.81 12.52
C GLY A 50 7.10 -3.39 13.12
N MET A 51 6.62 -2.19 12.76
CA MET A 51 5.33 -1.70 13.22
C MET A 51 4.15 -2.54 12.72
N TRP A 52 4.19 -3.04 11.47
CA TRP A 52 3.17 -3.98 10.98
C TRP A 52 3.14 -5.28 11.80
N LYS A 53 4.30 -5.83 12.16
CA LYS A 53 4.38 -7.01 13.04
C LYS A 53 3.84 -6.71 14.44
N ASP A 54 4.06 -5.50 14.95
CA ASP A 54 3.49 -5.07 16.24
C ASP A 54 1.97 -4.93 16.16
N LEU A 55 1.42 -4.46 15.04
CA LEU A 55 -0.01 -4.42 14.80
C LEU A 55 -0.61 -5.84 14.79
N GLU A 56 0.02 -6.78 14.09
CA GLU A 56 -0.41 -8.19 14.03
C GLU A 56 -0.46 -8.85 15.41
N LYS A 57 0.46 -8.46 16.30
CA LYS A 57 0.51 -8.93 17.69
C LYS A 57 -0.45 -8.20 18.63
N GLY A 58 -1.11 -7.14 18.16
CA GLY A 58 -1.97 -6.27 18.98
C GLY A 58 -1.21 -5.31 19.89
N ASN A 59 0.10 -5.12 19.68
CA ASN A 59 0.94 -4.22 20.49
C ASN A 59 0.65 -2.74 20.20
N ILE A 60 0.27 -2.42 18.95
CA ILE A 60 -0.10 -1.07 18.52
C ILE A 60 -1.41 -1.10 17.74
N THR A 61 -2.08 0.04 17.64
CA THR A 61 -3.28 0.18 16.81
C THR A 61 -2.92 0.53 15.37
N LYS A 62 -3.80 0.22 14.41
CA LYS A 62 -3.63 0.65 13.00
C LYS A 62 -3.47 2.18 12.89
N LYS A 63 -4.21 2.93 13.72
CA LYS A 63 -4.11 4.40 13.79
C LYS A 63 -2.72 4.84 14.24
N GLU A 64 -2.15 4.20 15.25
CA GLU A 64 -0.80 4.49 15.72
C GLU A 64 0.25 4.19 14.66
N LEU A 65 0.16 3.01 14.01
CA LEU A 65 1.05 2.63 12.92
C LEU A 65 1.09 3.71 11.84
N ILE A 66 -0.08 4.04 11.29
CA ILE A 66 -0.21 4.95 10.16
C ILE A 66 0.25 6.37 10.55
N ASN A 67 -0.15 6.85 11.73
CA ASN A 67 0.13 8.23 12.14
C ASN A 67 1.55 8.45 12.67
N THR A 68 2.35 7.40 12.91
CA THR A 68 3.67 7.58 13.54
C THR A 68 4.84 7.00 12.76
N ARG A 69 4.64 6.10 11.80
CA ARG A 69 5.76 5.51 11.04
C ARG A 69 6.67 6.57 10.38
N PHE A 70 6.08 7.61 9.79
CA PHE A 70 6.85 8.67 9.14
C PHE A 70 7.50 9.61 10.16
N SER A 71 6.79 10.05 11.20
CA SER A 71 7.40 10.93 12.20
C SER A 71 8.55 10.24 12.92
N ARG A 72 8.45 8.94 13.21
CA ARG A 72 9.55 8.13 13.76
C ARG A 72 10.75 8.06 12.81
N THR A 73 10.53 7.84 11.52
CA THR A 73 11.63 7.83 10.54
C THR A 73 12.24 9.23 10.38
N PHE A 74 11.46 10.29 10.22
CA PHE A 74 11.99 11.66 10.12
C PHE A 74 12.79 12.07 11.37
N ALA A 75 12.32 11.68 12.57
CA ALA A 75 13.03 11.93 13.82
C ALA A 75 14.41 11.26 13.86
N HIS A 76 14.59 10.09 13.23
CA HIS A 76 15.90 9.43 13.10
C HIS A 76 16.91 10.31 12.35
N PHE A 77 16.44 11.12 11.39
CA PHE A 77 17.25 12.09 10.64
C PHE A 77 17.25 13.49 11.27
N GLY A 78 16.82 13.62 12.53
CA GLY A 78 16.80 14.90 13.25
C GLY A 78 15.69 15.87 12.83
N ARG A 79 14.71 15.43 12.03
CA ARG A 79 13.59 16.27 11.57
C ARG A 79 12.31 15.91 12.31
N GLN A 80 11.75 16.85 13.06
CA GLN A 80 10.44 16.67 13.70
C GLN A 80 9.33 17.06 12.74
N VAL A 81 8.32 16.20 12.59
CA VAL A 81 7.16 16.40 11.70
C VAL A 81 5.89 15.85 12.34
N ASP A 82 4.73 16.33 11.90
CA ASP A 82 3.45 15.69 12.22
C ASP A 82 3.30 14.41 11.39
N GLY A 83 3.34 13.26 12.06
CA GLY A 83 3.23 11.96 11.39
C GLY A 83 1.86 11.70 10.76
N ARG A 84 0.78 12.29 11.28
CA ARG A 84 -0.55 12.22 10.66
C ARG A 84 -0.58 13.02 9.36
N GLU A 85 0.00 14.22 9.37
CA GLU A 85 0.13 15.03 8.16
C GLU A 85 0.95 14.29 7.09
N MET A 86 2.11 13.73 7.48
CA MET A 86 2.95 12.96 6.56
C MET A 86 2.24 11.72 6.02
N ALA A 87 1.46 11.03 6.86
CA ALA A 87 0.66 9.89 6.42
C ALA A 87 -0.39 10.29 5.38
N LEU A 88 -1.10 11.41 5.59
CA LEU A 88 -2.07 11.94 4.62
C LEU A 88 -1.39 12.34 3.31
N ARG A 89 -0.24 13.00 3.36
CA ARG A 89 0.52 13.34 2.15
C ARG A 89 0.98 12.09 1.40
N TYR A 90 1.56 11.12 2.11
CA TYR A 90 2.03 9.87 1.52
C TYR A 90 0.89 9.07 0.88
N GLN A 91 -0.30 9.06 1.49
CA GLN A 91 -1.45 8.33 0.98
C GLN A 91 -1.81 8.74 -0.46
N GLU A 92 -1.62 10.03 -0.81
CA GLU A 92 -1.88 10.54 -2.15
C GLU A 92 -0.90 9.98 -3.20
N PHE A 93 0.36 9.78 -2.80
CA PHE A 93 1.38 9.21 -3.69
C PHE A 93 1.16 7.71 -3.88
N ILE A 94 0.96 6.96 -2.79
CA ILE A 94 0.75 5.51 -2.86
C ILE A 94 -0.60 5.14 -3.48
N GLY A 95 -1.64 5.97 -3.27
CA GLY A 95 -2.95 5.81 -3.90
C GLY A 95 -2.91 5.80 -5.42
N ARG A 96 -1.95 6.49 -6.04
CA ARG A 96 -1.79 6.56 -7.51
C ARG A 96 -1.04 5.35 -8.10
N GLN A 97 -0.61 4.41 -7.26
CA GLN A 97 0.26 3.30 -7.66
C GLN A 97 -0.55 2.02 -7.91
N GLY A 98 -1.13 1.90 -9.10
CA GLY A 98 -1.94 0.75 -9.53
C GLY A 98 -1.17 -0.37 -10.24
N GLN A 99 0.16 -0.46 -10.06
CA GLN A 99 0.98 -1.51 -10.68
C GLN A 99 0.51 -2.90 -10.25
N ILE A 100 0.48 -3.84 -11.20
CA ILE A 100 0.04 -5.23 -11.00
C ILE A 100 1.19 -6.21 -11.21
N PHE A 101 1.06 -7.41 -10.65
CA PHE A 101 1.93 -8.52 -11.04
C PHE A 101 1.63 -9.02 -12.45
N THR A 102 2.67 -9.50 -13.13
CA THR A 102 2.55 -10.15 -14.43
C THR A 102 1.56 -11.31 -14.35
N GLY A 103 0.55 -11.30 -15.23
CA GLY A 103 -0.48 -12.34 -15.30
C GLY A 103 -1.71 -12.12 -14.43
N ALA A 104 -1.72 -11.13 -13.51
CA ALA A 104 -2.88 -10.83 -12.69
C ALA A 104 -4.11 -10.45 -13.54
N ASP A 105 -3.91 -9.58 -14.54
CA ASP A 105 -4.96 -9.18 -15.49
C ASP A 105 -5.59 -10.37 -16.23
N LYS A 106 -4.73 -11.21 -16.83
CA LYS A 106 -5.15 -12.43 -17.53
C LYS A 106 -5.90 -13.40 -16.62
N LEU A 107 -5.42 -13.61 -15.39
CA LEU A 107 -6.08 -14.46 -14.40
C LEU A 107 -7.50 -13.95 -14.10
N LEU A 108 -7.65 -12.66 -13.81
CA LEU A 108 -8.94 -12.06 -13.47
C LEU A 108 -9.91 -12.08 -14.67
N GLN A 109 -9.40 -11.88 -15.88
CA GLN A 109 -10.17 -12.03 -17.11
C GLN A 109 -10.72 -13.45 -17.27
N GLU A 110 -9.88 -14.48 -17.11
CA GLU A 110 -10.28 -15.89 -17.22
C GLU A 110 -11.32 -16.27 -16.14
N LEU A 111 -11.12 -15.81 -14.90
CA LEU A 111 -12.07 -16.06 -13.80
C LEU A 111 -13.42 -15.37 -14.06
N THR A 112 -13.41 -14.12 -14.51
CA THR A 112 -14.63 -13.39 -14.85
C THR A 112 -15.37 -14.07 -16.01
N HIS A 113 -14.66 -14.52 -17.05
CA HIS A 113 -15.25 -15.24 -18.18
C HIS A 113 -15.89 -16.57 -17.77
N ARG A 114 -15.32 -17.25 -16.77
CA ARG A 114 -15.89 -18.48 -16.18
C ARG A 114 -17.09 -18.22 -15.26
N GLY A 115 -17.50 -16.96 -15.08
CA GLY A 115 -18.69 -16.58 -14.32
C GLY A 115 -18.46 -16.36 -12.82
N TYR A 116 -17.21 -16.29 -12.36
CA TYR A 116 -16.91 -15.92 -10.98
C TYR A 116 -17.12 -14.41 -10.75
N GLN A 117 -17.60 -14.05 -9.57
CA GLN A 117 -17.66 -12.68 -9.09
C GLN A 117 -16.45 -12.41 -8.20
N ILE A 118 -15.69 -11.37 -8.52
CA ILE A 118 -14.41 -11.08 -7.89
C ILE A 118 -14.59 -9.90 -6.94
N TYR A 119 -14.12 -10.06 -5.70
CA TYR A 119 -14.17 -9.05 -4.64
C TYR A 119 -12.78 -8.86 -4.03
N ALA A 120 -12.49 -7.65 -3.56
CA ALA A 120 -11.28 -7.36 -2.81
C ALA A 120 -11.51 -7.59 -1.31
N ALA A 121 -10.58 -8.26 -0.64
CA ALA A 121 -10.55 -8.43 0.81
C ALA A 121 -9.15 -8.10 1.31
N THR A 122 -8.98 -6.91 1.89
CA THR A 122 -7.66 -6.34 2.20
C THR A 122 -7.60 -5.72 3.58
N ASN A 123 -6.44 -5.84 4.23
CA ASN A 123 -6.14 -5.19 5.51
C ASN A 123 -5.63 -3.75 5.33
N GLY A 124 -5.48 -3.28 4.08
CA GLY A 124 -4.99 -1.94 3.73
C GLY A 124 -5.90 -0.81 4.21
N VAL A 125 -5.46 0.43 4.04
CA VAL A 125 -6.31 1.60 4.29
C VAL A 125 -7.28 1.75 3.13
N THR A 126 -8.59 1.82 3.39
CA THR A 126 -9.65 1.85 2.36
C THR A 126 -9.35 2.86 1.25
N TYR A 127 -9.07 4.12 1.62
CA TYR A 127 -8.74 5.16 0.65
C TYR A 127 -7.56 4.80 -0.26
N ILE A 128 -6.50 4.19 0.30
CA ILE A 128 -5.33 3.78 -0.49
C ILE A 128 -5.71 2.66 -1.44
N GLN A 129 -6.42 1.63 -0.97
CA GLN A 129 -6.75 0.47 -1.79
C GLN A 129 -7.75 0.81 -2.91
N GLU A 130 -8.75 1.63 -2.63
CA GLU A 130 -9.70 2.12 -3.63
C GLU A 130 -8.99 2.93 -4.72
N ASN A 131 -8.12 3.87 -4.33
CA ASN A 131 -7.37 4.67 -5.30
C ASN A 131 -6.38 3.82 -6.10
N ARG A 132 -5.70 2.86 -5.47
CA ARG A 132 -4.76 1.98 -6.19
C ARG A 132 -5.48 1.11 -7.20
N LEU A 133 -6.65 0.56 -6.85
CA LEU A 133 -7.51 -0.14 -7.79
C LEU A 133 -7.97 0.79 -8.92
N LEU A 134 -8.42 2.02 -8.62
CA LEU A 134 -8.83 2.99 -9.62
C LEU A 134 -7.73 3.31 -10.65
N HIS A 135 -6.46 3.34 -10.20
CA HIS A 135 -5.30 3.55 -11.06
C HIS A 135 -4.71 2.26 -11.64
N SER A 136 -5.40 1.13 -11.48
CA SER A 136 -4.94 -0.18 -11.93
C SER A 136 -5.75 -0.66 -13.14
N PRO A 137 -5.12 -1.37 -14.10
CA PRO A 137 -5.86 -1.94 -15.24
C PRO A 137 -6.91 -2.98 -14.81
N ILE A 138 -6.79 -3.55 -13.61
CA ILE A 138 -7.67 -4.62 -13.13
C ILE A 138 -8.93 -4.11 -12.41
N GLN A 139 -9.13 -2.79 -12.27
CA GLN A 139 -10.29 -2.22 -11.56
C GLN A 139 -11.61 -2.83 -12.02
N SER A 140 -11.75 -2.99 -13.35
CA SER A 140 -13.01 -3.36 -14.00
C SER A 140 -13.49 -4.79 -13.69
N TYR A 141 -12.62 -5.64 -13.13
CA TYR A 141 -12.98 -7.01 -12.76
C TYR A 141 -13.68 -7.11 -11.39
N PHE A 142 -13.51 -6.12 -10.53
CA PHE A 142 -14.04 -6.15 -9.16
C PHE A 142 -15.51 -5.72 -9.11
N LYS A 143 -16.27 -6.34 -8.21
CA LYS A 143 -17.66 -6.03 -7.88
C LYS A 143 -17.79 -5.17 -6.64
#